data_AF-A0A2U0H605-F1
#
_entry.id   AF-A0A2U0H605-F1
#
_cell.length_a   1.000
_cell.length_b   1.000
_cell.length_c   1.000
_cell.angle_alpha   90.00
_cell.angle_beta   90.00
_cell.angle_gamma   90.00
#
_symmetry.space_group_name_H-M   'P 1'
#
loop_
_entity.id
_entity.type
_entity.pdbx_description
1 polymer ?
#
loop_
_entity_poly.entity_id
_entity_poly.type
_entity_poly.pdbx_seq_one_letter_code
_entity_poly.pdbx_strand_id
1 'polypeptide(L)'
;MNKRADVQQLETTTTSGADQLREIRNIAETARFIDQLDPEAPLTHNLIREIHRRVVDGLIREGDPTPGSYREQEVAITNSAHVPPSWVTVHPEITTLLDFANASKPLHEQMLQRDGLVDPDESAALRIALTTGVIKAGDLEPIVPGSPARRSRFIRSLRERSLLQQAEEGPRFYRLSLSRGPLAPRLIRRLDALGYLPRMLAND
;
A
#
# COMPACT_ATOMS: atom_id res chain seq x y z
N MET A 1 0.01 53.89 23.40
CA MET A 1 -1.04 52.88 23.63
C MET A 1 -0.86 51.60 22.77
N ASN A 2 0.38 51.13 22.50
CA ASN A 2 0.60 49.97 21.61
C ASN A 2 1.30 48.73 22.24
N LYS A 3 1.66 48.73 23.52
CA LYS A 3 2.42 47.61 24.12
C LYS A 3 1.68 46.28 24.24
N ARG A 4 0.34 46.25 24.14
CA ARG A 4 -0.45 45.00 24.26
C ARG A 4 -0.61 44.23 22.95
N ALA A 5 -0.57 44.91 21.80
CA ALA A 5 -0.73 44.26 20.50
C ALA A 5 0.55 43.54 20.03
N ASP A 6 1.73 44.11 20.30
CA ASP A 6 3.02 43.53 19.91
C ASP A 6 3.37 42.24 20.69
N VAL A 7 3.03 42.16 21.98
CA VAL A 7 3.30 40.97 22.81
C VAL A 7 2.49 39.77 22.33
N GLN A 8 1.25 40.00 21.88
CA GLN A 8 0.34 38.94 21.44
C GLN A 8 0.72 38.36 20.07
N GLN A 9 1.36 39.15 19.20
CA GLN A 9 1.91 38.67 17.92
C GLN A 9 3.22 37.88 18.09
N LEU A 10 4.04 38.23 19.08
CA LEU A 10 5.26 37.50 19.42
C LEU A 10 4.95 36.14 20.06
N GLU A 11 3.94 36.07 20.94
CA GLU A 11 3.51 34.82 21.59
C GLU A 11 2.85 33.84 20.61
N THR A 12 2.00 34.32 19.69
CA THR A 12 1.32 33.48 18.69
C THR A 12 2.30 32.89 17.66
N THR A 13 3.31 33.64 17.24
CA THR A 13 4.34 33.15 16.30
C THR A 13 5.25 32.11 16.95
N THR A 14 5.62 32.32 18.22
CA THR A 14 6.46 31.38 18.99
C THR A 14 5.69 30.10 19.32
N THR A 15 4.41 30.22 19.68
CA THR A 15 3.52 29.08 19.95
C THR A 15 3.27 28.26 18.67
N SER A 16 3.05 28.91 17.54
CA SER A 16 2.91 28.27 16.21
C SER A 16 4.14 27.43 15.83
N GLY A 17 5.34 27.98 15.96
CA GLY A 17 6.58 27.25 15.68
C GLY A 17 6.82 26.08 16.63
N ALA A 18 6.49 26.25 17.93
CA ALA A 18 6.58 25.17 18.91
C ALA A 18 5.56 24.05 18.65
N ASP A 19 4.35 24.40 18.21
CA ASP A 19 3.29 23.46 17.84
C ASP A 19 3.67 22.63 16.61
N GLN A 20 4.23 23.27 15.57
CA GLN A 20 4.75 22.57 14.38
C GLN A 20 5.92 21.63 14.70
N LEU A 21 6.88 22.07 15.53
CA LEU A 21 7.98 21.20 15.94
C LEU A 21 7.48 20.00 16.77
N ARG A 22 6.44 20.20 17.58
CA ARG A 22 5.78 19.13 18.33
C ARG A 22 5.06 18.17 17.39
N GLU A 23 4.35 18.67 16.38
CA GLU A 23 3.67 17.85 15.37
C GLU A 23 4.66 16.92 14.64
N ILE A 24 5.79 17.48 14.16
CA ILE A 24 6.86 16.71 13.51
C ILE A 24 7.39 15.62 14.45
N ARG A 25 7.60 15.96 15.73
CA ARG A 25 8.07 15.01 16.73
C ARG A 25 7.04 13.90 16.98
N ASN A 26 5.77 14.25 17.15
CA ASN A 26 4.68 13.31 17.39
C ASN A 26 4.56 12.31 16.21
N ILE A 27 4.63 12.81 14.98
CA ILE A 27 4.61 11.97 13.77
C ILE A 27 5.82 11.03 13.76
N ALA A 28 7.03 11.54 14.02
CA ALA A 28 8.25 10.73 14.01
C ALA A 28 8.25 9.65 15.11
N GLU A 29 7.78 9.97 16.31
CA GLU A 29 7.66 9.01 17.41
C GLU A 29 6.55 7.98 17.14
N THR A 30 5.44 8.40 16.53
CA THR A 30 4.35 7.49 16.13
C THR A 30 4.79 6.53 15.03
N ALA A 31 5.57 6.98 14.05
CA ALA A 31 6.15 6.10 13.03
C ALA A 31 7.03 5.00 13.66
N ARG A 32 7.92 5.37 14.59
CA ARG A 32 8.75 4.38 15.32
C ARG A 32 7.92 3.41 16.16
N PHE A 33 6.77 3.85 16.68
CA PHE A 33 5.84 2.97 17.39
C PHE A 33 5.21 1.95 16.44
N ILE A 34 4.78 2.39 15.26
CA ILE A 34 4.21 1.51 14.23
C ILE A 34 5.25 0.47 13.78
N ASP A 35 6.51 0.87 13.59
CA ASP A 35 7.61 -0.03 13.19
C ASP A 35 7.90 -1.17 14.19
N GLN A 36 7.42 -1.05 15.43
CA GLN A 36 7.59 -2.07 16.48
C GLN A 36 6.42 -3.04 16.57
N LEU A 37 5.32 -2.78 15.86
CA LEU A 37 4.15 -3.66 15.86
C LEU A 37 4.41 -4.90 15.00
N ASP A 38 3.74 -6.01 15.35
CA ASP A 38 3.74 -7.21 14.52
C ASP A 38 3.07 -6.90 13.16
N PRO A 39 3.79 -7.02 12.03
CA PRO A 39 3.23 -6.73 10.71
C PRO A 39 2.06 -7.63 10.30
N GLU A 40 1.94 -8.81 10.92
CA GLU A 40 0.84 -9.75 10.66
C GLU A 40 -0.38 -9.50 11.56
N ALA A 41 -0.27 -8.59 12.54
CA ALA A 41 -1.40 -8.22 13.38
C ALA A 41 -2.44 -7.44 12.56
N PRO A 42 -3.73 -7.73 12.74
CA PRO A 42 -4.78 -7.01 12.02
C PRO A 42 -4.83 -5.54 12.44
N LEU A 43 -5.13 -4.67 11.48
CA LEU A 43 -5.50 -3.30 11.74
C LEU A 43 -6.80 -3.27 12.55
N THR A 44 -6.83 -2.46 13.60
CA THR A 44 -8.01 -2.35 14.48
C THR A 44 -8.41 -0.91 14.69
N HIS A 45 -9.67 -0.69 15.10
CA HIS A 45 -10.12 0.62 15.56
C HIS A 45 -9.26 1.16 16.70
N ASN A 46 -8.82 0.30 17.63
CA ASN A 46 -7.93 0.70 18.71
C ASN A 46 -6.60 1.23 18.17
N LEU A 47 -6.01 0.56 17.18
CA LEU A 47 -4.77 1.01 16.56
C LEU A 47 -4.93 2.37 15.87
N ILE A 48 -6.01 2.56 15.09
CA ILE A 48 -6.30 3.86 14.45
C ILE A 48 -6.42 4.97 15.50
N ARG A 49 -7.18 4.72 16.56
CA ARG A 49 -7.37 5.67 17.66
C ARG A 49 -6.08 5.97 18.42
N GLU A 50 -5.25 4.95 18.64
CA GLU A 50 -3.95 5.10 19.30
C GLU A 50 -2.98 5.94 18.46
N ILE A 51 -2.94 5.71 17.14
CA ILE A 51 -2.16 6.52 16.21
C ILE A 51 -2.64 7.98 16.25
N HIS A 52 -3.96 8.20 16.16
CA HIS A 52 -4.52 9.55 16.24
C HIS A 52 -4.13 10.25 17.55
N ARG A 53 -4.33 9.58 18.69
CA ARG A 53 -3.99 10.09 20.02
C ARG A 53 -2.54 10.55 20.11
N ARG A 54 -1.60 9.79 19.56
CA ARG A 54 -0.17 10.11 19.58
C ARG A 54 0.18 11.27 18.65
N VAL A 55 -0.39 11.30 17.45
CA VAL A 55 -0.10 12.34 16.46
C VAL A 55 -0.54 13.71 16.95
N VAL A 56 -1.73 13.80 17.56
CA VAL A 56 -2.29 15.07 18.03
C VAL A 56 -1.89 15.45 19.47
N ASP A 57 -1.04 14.66 20.12
CA ASP A 57 -0.75 14.82 21.55
C ASP A 57 -0.15 16.19 21.87
N GLY A 58 -0.88 16.97 22.66
CA GLY A 58 -0.50 18.31 23.09
C GLY A 58 -0.39 19.35 21.97
N LEU A 59 -0.97 19.09 20.78
CA LEU A 59 -1.11 20.11 19.73
C LEU A 59 -2.24 21.08 20.06
N ILE A 60 -2.08 22.34 19.67
CA ILE A 60 -3.08 23.40 19.91
C ILE A 60 -3.82 23.74 18.61
N ARG A 61 -3.09 23.97 17.51
CA ARG A 61 -3.68 24.43 16.25
C ARG A 61 -4.24 23.28 15.42
N GLU A 62 -3.46 22.20 15.31
CA GLU A 62 -3.82 20.95 14.61
C GLU A 62 -4.16 19.83 15.61
N GLY A 63 -4.51 20.21 16.84
CA GLY A 63 -4.92 19.28 17.88
C GLY A 63 -6.35 18.78 17.70
N ASP A 64 -6.69 17.78 18.51
CA ASP A 64 -8.06 17.27 18.63
C ASP A 64 -8.50 17.38 20.10
N PRO A 65 -9.72 17.85 20.40
CA PRO A 65 -10.23 17.93 21.77
C PRO A 65 -10.55 16.56 22.39
N THR A 66 -10.64 15.53 21.55
CA THR A 66 -10.94 14.13 21.89
C THR A 66 -9.89 13.17 21.30
N PRO A 67 -8.59 13.30 21.66
CA PRO A 67 -7.53 12.47 21.10
C PRO A 67 -7.84 10.97 21.22
N GLY A 68 -7.73 10.27 20.11
CA GLY A 68 -8.06 8.85 20.04
C GLY A 68 -9.54 8.50 20.15
N SER A 69 -10.45 9.44 19.88
CA SER A 69 -11.87 9.14 19.63
C SER A 69 -12.23 9.39 18.16
N TYR A 70 -13.31 8.77 17.69
CA TYR A 70 -13.93 9.23 16.45
C TYR A 70 -14.73 10.50 16.76
N ARG A 71 -14.83 11.39 15.77
CA ARG A 71 -15.62 12.62 15.92
C ARG A 71 -17.08 12.31 16.24
N GLU A 72 -17.67 13.20 17.03
CA GLU A 72 -19.09 13.17 17.42
C GLU A 72 -19.90 14.31 16.80
N GLN A 73 -19.31 14.99 15.80
CA GLN A 73 -19.91 16.13 15.14
C GLN A 73 -19.59 16.14 13.64
N GLU A 74 -20.40 16.87 12.88
CA GLU A 74 -20.13 17.05 11.45
C GLU A 74 -18.91 17.93 11.20
N VAL A 75 -18.19 17.60 10.13
CA VAL A 75 -17.01 18.33 9.67
C VAL A 75 -17.10 18.58 8.18
N ALA A 76 -16.43 19.65 7.74
CA ALA A 76 -16.29 19.99 6.34
C ALA A 76 -14.83 20.27 6.05
N ILE A 77 -14.42 20.02 4.80
CA ILE A 77 -13.08 20.33 4.34
C ILE A 77 -13.16 21.68 3.63
N THR A 78 -12.48 22.69 4.19
CA THR A 78 -12.41 24.02 3.58
C THR A 78 -11.87 23.94 2.15
N ASN A 79 -12.53 24.64 1.22
CA ASN A 79 -12.20 24.65 -0.22
C ASN A 79 -12.30 23.28 -0.93
N SER A 80 -13.13 22.36 -0.42
CA SER A 80 -13.41 21.08 -1.08
C SER A 80 -14.90 20.94 -1.41
N ALA A 81 -15.19 20.36 -2.57
CA ALA A 81 -16.54 19.93 -2.94
C ALA A 81 -16.90 18.56 -2.32
N HIS A 82 -15.92 17.84 -1.77
CA HIS A 82 -16.17 16.58 -1.08
C HIS A 82 -16.91 16.84 0.24
N VAL A 83 -17.97 16.07 0.45
CA VAL A 83 -18.72 16.04 1.70
C VAL A 83 -18.23 14.84 2.50
N PRO A 84 -17.57 15.04 3.65
CA PRO A 84 -17.22 13.95 4.54
C PRO A 84 -18.48 13.15 4.93
N PRO A 85 -18.34 11.85 5.24
CA PRO A 85 -19.47 11.04 5.72
C PRO A 85 -20.12 11.66 6.96
N SER A 86 -21.27 11.16 7.42
CA SER A 86 -21.83 11.64 8.69
C SER A 86 -21.00 11.12 9.86
N TRP A 87 -20.89 11.89 10.95
CA TRP A 87 -20.17 11.42 12.15
C TRP A 87 -20.73 10.10 12.70
N VAL A 88 -22.04 9.88 12.55
CA VAL A 88 -22.74 8.65 12.95
C VAL A 88 -22.26 7.43 12.15
N THR A 89 -21.88 7.62 10.88
CA THR A 89 -21.44 6.54 9.99
C THR A 89 -19.93 6.33 9.98
N VAL A 90 -19.14 7.23 10.58
CA VAL A 90 -17.67 7.10 10.61
C VAL A 90 -17.25 5.75 11.19
N HIS A 91 -17.83 5.32 12.31
CA HIS A 91 -17.45 4.05 12.92
C HIS A 91 -17.73 2.83 12.01
N PRO A 92 -18.96 2.61 11.49
CA PRO A 92 -19.22 1.49 10.58
C PRO A 92 -18.49 1.60 9.24
N GLU A 93 -18.23 2.80 8.73
CA GLU A 93 -17.42 2.97 7.52
C GLU A 93 -15.95 2.61 7.76
N ILE A 94 -15.36 3.00 8.89
CA ILE A 94 -14.02 2.57 9.26
C ILE A 94 -13.98 1.06 9.52
N THR A 95 -15.06 0.47 10.06
CA THR A 95 -15.17 -1.00 10.16
C THR A 95 -15.04 -1.64 8.78
N THR A 96 -15.79 -1.13 7.79
CA THR A 96 -15.75 -1.60 6.40
C THR A 96 -14.34 -1.44 5.80
N LEU A 97 -13.68 -0.32 6.07
CA LEU A 97 -12.30 -0.08 5.64
C LEU A 97 -11.32 -1.07 6.28
N LEU A 98 -11.46 -1.33 7.58
CA LEU A 98 -10.63 -2.29 8.30
C LEU A 98 -10.84 -3.71 7.80
N ASP A 99 -12.09 -4.12 7.56
CA ASP A 99 -12.40 -5.44 6.99
C ASP A 99 -11.76 -5.61 5.62
N PHE A 100 -11.83 -4.57 4.77
CA PHE A 100 -11.15 -4.55 3.47
C PHE A 100 -9.63 -4.62 3.61
N ALA A 101 -9.04 -3.83 4.52
CA ALA A 101 -7.59 -3.75 4.69
C ALA A 101 -7.00 -5.04 5.28
N ASN A 102 -7.74 -5.70 6.18
CA ASN A 102 -7.34 -6.94 6.83
C ASN A 102 -7.68 -8.19 6.00
N ALA A 103 -8.41 -8.04 4.90
CA ALA A 103 -8.76 -9.17 4.05
C ALA A 103 -7.49 -9.88 3.57
N SER A 104 -7.40 -11.19 3.86
CA SER A 104 -6.31 -12.04 3.37
C SER A 104 -6.33 -12.07 1.84
N LYS A 105 -5.46 -11.29 1.22
CA LYS A 105 -5.23 -11.39 -0.22
C LYS A 105 -4.43 -12.66 -0.52
N PRO A 106 -4.71 -13.35 -1.64
CA PRO A 106 -3.93 -14.51 -2.02
C PRO A 106 -2.46 -14.10 -2.21
N LEU A 107 -1.52 -14.83 -1.61
CA LEU A 107 -0.08 -14.51 -1.50
C LEU A 107 0.57 -13.89 -2.74
N HIS A 108 0.20 -14.31 -3.95
CA HIS A 108 0.69 -13.67 -5.17
C HIS A 108 0.40 -12.15 -5.21
N GLU A 109 -0.79 -11.69 -4.83
CA GLU A 109 -1.14 -10.27 -4.82
C GLU A 109 -0.40 -9.48 -3.72
N GLN A 110 -0.31 -10.05 -2.50
CA GLN A 110 0.47 -9.47 -1.39
C GLN A 110 1.95 -9.32 -1.74
N MET A 111 2.53 -10.32 -2.40
CA MET A 111 3.95 -10.33 -2.75
C MET A 111 4.29 -9.45 -3.95
N LEU A 112 3.32 -9.19 -4.84
CA LEU A 112 3.50 -8.28 -5.96
C LEU A 112 3.43 -6.81 -5.52
N GLN A 113 2.54 -6.48 -4.57
CA GLN A 113 2.36 -5.12 -4.05
C GLN A 113 3.49 -4.69 -3.09
N ARG A 114 3.99 -5.59 -2.25
CA ARG A 114 5.00 -5.26 -1.23
C ARG A 114 6.38 -4.94 -1.80
N ASP A 115 6.73 -5.54 -2.94
CA ASP A 115 8.09 -5.45 -3.48
C ASP A 115 8.19 -4.62 -4.79
N GLY A 116 7.12 -3.92 -5.21
CA GLY A 116 7.11 -3.04 -6.39
C GLY A 116 7.45 -3.73 -7.72
N LEU A 117 7.29 -5.05 -7.79
CA LEU A 117 7.89 -5.88 -8.84
C LEU A 117 7.00 -6.02 -10.08
N VAL A 118 5.68 -5.91 -9.91
CA VAL A 118 4.69 -6.14 -10.97
C VAL A 118 3.44 -5.29 -10.70
N ASP A 119 3.03 -4.46 -11.67
CA ASP A 119 1.81 -3.65 -11.58
C ASP A 119 0.53 -4.45 -11.93
N PRO A 120 -0.70 -3.88 -11.84
CA PRO A 120 -1.94 -4.59 -12.14
C PRO A 120 -2.03 -5.14 -13.56
N ASP A 121 -1.55 -4.39 -14.57
CA ASP A 121 -1.59 -4.79 -15.97
C ASP A 121 -0.60 -5.95 -16.20
N GLU A 122 0.58 -5.85 -15.61
CA GLU A 122 1.58 -6.92 -15.64
C GLU A 122 1.06 -8.18 -14.97
N SER A 123 0.38 -8.06 -13.82
CA SER A 123 -0.26 -9.18 -13.12
C SER A 123 -1.33 -9.86 -13.97
N ALA A 124 -2.13 -9.08 -14.70
CA ALA A 124 -3.12 -9.61 -15.64
C ALA A 124 -2.43 -10.38 -16.77
N ALA A 125 -1.36 -9.84 -17.34
CA ALA A 125 -0.63 -10.48 -18.44
C ALA A 125 0.03 -11.81 -18.02
N LEU A 126 0.64 -11.85 -16.83
CA LEU A 126 1.23 -13.08 -16.29
C LEU A 126 0.17 -14.15 -16.00
N ARG A 127 -1.04 -13.76 -15.56
CA ARG A 127 -2.17 -14.69 -15.38
C ARG A 127 -2.67 -15.28 -16.70
N ILE A 128 -2.72 -14.48 -17.77
CA ILE A 128 -3.02 -15.01 -19.11
C ILE A 128 -1.95 -16.03 -19.49
N ALA A 129 -0.66 -15.68 -19.38
CA ALA A 129 0.44 -16.59 -19.71
C ALA A 129 0.42 -17.90 -18.92
N LEU A 130 0.00 -17.88 -17.65
CA LEU A 130 -0.19 -19.09 -16.85
C LEU A 130 -1.32 -19.97 -17.38
N THR A 131 -2.43 -19.36 -17.78
CA THR A 131 -3.64 -20.09 -18.19
C THR A 131 -3.51 -20.63 -19.61
N THR A 132 -2.92 -19.84 -20.51
CA THR A 132 -2.77 -20.20 -21.93
C THR A 132 -1.46 -20.94 -22.22
N GLY A 133 -0.53 -20.97 -21.26
CA GLY A 133 0.80 -21.56 -21.39
C GLY A 133 1.79 -20.68 -22.16
N VAL A 134 1.36 -20.12 -23.30
CA VAL A 134 2.12 -19.18 -24.12
C VAL A 134 1.27 -17.96 -24.49
N ILE A 135 1.93 -16.82 -24.63
CA ILE A 135 1.36 -15.56 -25.10
C ILE A 135 2.20 -14.92 -26.19
N LYS A 136 1.54 -14.17 -27.06
CA LYS A 136 2.14 -13.24 -28.04
C LYS A 136 1.59 -11.83 -27.81
N ALA A 137 2.20 -10.84 -28.46
CA ALA A 137 1.79 -9.44 -28.33
C ALA A 137 0.32 -9.19 -28.69
N GLY A 138 -0.30 -9.99 -29.56
CA GLY A 138 -1.72 -9.85 -29.88
C GLY A 138 -2.65 -10.18 -28.72
N ASP A 139 -2.28 -11.15 -27.88
CA ASP A 139 -3.12 -11.67 -26.81
C ASP A 139 -3.26 -10.67 -25.66
N LEU A 140 -2.36 -9.69 -25.60
CA LEU A 140 -2.34 -8.65 -24.58
C LEU A 140 -3.13 -7.39 -24.97
N GLU A 141 -3.82 -7.35 -26.11
CA GLU A 141 -4.67 -6.20 -26.49
C GLU A 141 -5.71 -5.82 -25.41
N PRO A 142 -6.40 -6.76 -24.74
CA PRO A 142 -7.38 -6.41 -23.72
C PRO A 142 -6.79 -5.73 -22.48
N ILE A 143 -5.49 -5.95 -22.21
CA ILE A 143 -4.79 -5.45 -21.02
C ILE A 143 -4.00 -4.19 -21.39
N VAL A 144 -3.28 -4.23 -22.51
CA VAL A 144 -2.41 -3.16 -23.00
C VAL A 144 -2.91 -2.71 -24.36
N PRO A 145 -3.99 -1.89 -24.38
CA PRO A 145 -4.61 -1.45 -25.62
C PRO A 145 -3.69 -0.50 -26.41
N GLY A 146 -3.90 -0.46 -27.71
CA GLY A 146 -3.26 0.49 -28.61
C GLY A 146 -2.32 -0.19 -29.60
N SER A 147 -1.10 0.35 -29.78
CA SER A 147 -0.22 -0.12 -30.86
C SER A 147 0.49 -1.46 -30.54
N PRO A 148 0.77 -2.30 -31.55
CA PRO A 148 1.59 -3.50 -31.38
C PRO A 148 2.98 -3.21 -30.81
N ALA A 149 3.54 -2.02 -31.09
CA ALA A 149 4.81 -1.58 -30.55
C ALA A 149 4.74 -1.36 -29.03
N ARG A 150 3.62 -0.83 -28.50
CA ARG A 150 3.40 -0.69 -27.04
C ARG A 150 3.43 -2.04 -26.35
N ARG A 151 2.67 -3.01 -26.88
CA ARG A 151 2.65 -4.39 -26.34
C ARG A 151 4.00 -5.09 -26.44
N SER A 152 4.74 -4.84 -27.52
CA SER A 152 6.10 -5.36 -27.65
C SER A 152 7.06 -4.80 -26.61
N ARG A 153 6.95 -3.50 -26.26
CA ARG A 153 7.73 -2.89 -25.17
C ARG A 153 7.33 -3.45 -23.81
N PHE A 154 6.04 -3.64 -23.58
CA PHE A 154 5.51 -4.25 -22.36
C PHE A 154 6.00 -5.70 -22.18
N ILE A 155 5.98 -6.53 -23.23
CA ILE A 155 6.57 -7.87 -23.16
C ILE A 155 8.08 -7.80 -22.92
N ARG A 156 8.77 -6.85 -23.55
CA ARG A 156 10.21 -6.66 -23.34
C ARG A 156 10.53 -6.33 -21.87
N SER A 157 9.80 -5.42 -21.21
CA SER A 157 10.05 -5.11 -19.80
C SER A 157 9.85 -6.32 -18.89
N LEU A 158 8.85 -7.15 -19.16
CA LEU A 158 8.62 -8.41 -18.43
C LEU A 158 9.75 -9.42 -18.64
N ARG A 159 10.33 -9.48 -19.85
CA ARG A 159 11.48 -10.35 -20.15
C ARG A 159 12.77 -9.86 -19.52
N GLU A 160 13.03 -8.56 -19.57
CA GLU A 160 14.23 -7.95 -18.96
C GLU A 160 14.27 -8.21 -17.46
N ARG A 161 13.10 -8.21 -16.80
CA ARG A 161 12.95 -8.57 -15.38
C ARG A 161 12.82 -10.08 -15.13
N SER A 162 13.01 -10.90 -16.17
CA SER A 162 12.93 -12.37 -16.09
C SER A 162 11.60 -12.91 -15.56
N LEU A 163 10.50 -12.19 -15.77
CA LEU A 163 9.13 -12.65 -15.49
C LEU A 163 8.60 -13.49 -16.66
N LEU A 164 8.96 -13.12 -17.88
CA LEU A 164 8.70 -13.89 -19.09
C LEU A 164 10.00 -14.41 -19.69
N GLN A 165 9.94 -15.58 -20.32
CA GLN A 165 11.00 -16.10 -21.17
C GLN A 165 10.47 -16.41 -22.56
N GLN A 166 11.37 -16.46 -23.54
CA GLN A 166 11.00 -16.90 -24.88
C GLN A 166 10.58 -18.37 -24.83
N ALA A 167 9.48 -18.66 -25.49
CA ALA A 167 8.92 -20.00 -25.58
C ALA A 167 9.53 -20.74 -26.81
N GLU A 168 9.64 -22.05 -26.73
CA GLU A 168 10.19 -22.89 -27.81
C GLU A 168 9.20 -23.02 -28.98
N GLU A 169 7.92 -22.77 -28.70
CA GLU A 169 6.78 -22.79 -29.61
C GLU A 169 6.91 -21.77 -30.76
N GLY A 170 7.79 -20.76 -30.63
CA GLY A 170 8.23 -19.99 -31.79
C GLY A 170 8.82 -18.60 -31.48
N PRO A 171 9.34 -17.93 -32.52
CA PRO A 171 9.87 -16.58 -32.40
C PRO A 171 8.71 -15.60 -32.15
N ARG A 172 8.64 -15.03 -30.94
CA ARG A 172 7.58 -14.14 -30.41
C ARG A 172 6.48 -14.83 -29.60
N PHE A 173 6.67 -16.08 -29.23
CA PHE A 173 5.91 -16.70 -28.13
C PHE A 173 6.69 -16.53 -26.84
N TYR A 174 5.97 -16.22 -25.77
CA TYR A 174 6.52 -15.99 -24.45
C TYR A 174 5.73 -16.78 -23.41
N ARG A 175 6.44 -17.34 -22.45
CA ARG A 175 5.87 -18.11 -21.35
C ARG A 175 6.33 -17.56 -20.02
N LEU A 176 5.57 -17.86 -18.96
CA LEU A 176 5.96 -17.46 -17.61
C LEU A 176 7.27 -18.16 -17.21
N SER A 177 8.19 -17.39 -16.63
CA SER A 177 9.42 -17.90 -16.02
C SER A 177 9.17 -18.20 -14.55
N LEU A 178 8.92 -19.47 -14.23
CA LEU A 178 8.70 -19.95 -12.85
C LEU A 178 9.95 -20.51 -12.19
N SER A 179 10.84 -21.11 -12.98
CA SER A 179 12.07 -21.75 -12.49
C SER A 179 13.27 -20.81 -12.45
N ARG A 180 13.13 -19.60 -13.02
CA ARG A 180 14.19 -18.60 -13.10
C ARG A 180 13.63 -17.22 -12.78
N GLY A 181 14.50 -16.30 -12.36
CA GLY A 181 14.12 -14.92 -12.08
C GLY A 181 13.40 -14.74 -10.75
N PRO A 182 12.73 -13.59 -10.55
CA PRO A 182 12.24 -13.17 -9.24
C PRO A 182 11.10 -14.04 -8.69
N LEU A 183 10.45 -14.86 -9.53
CA LEU A 183 9.36 -15.74 -9.10
C LEU A 183 9.86 -17.06 -8.50
N ALA A 184 11.04 -17.54 -8.87
CA ALA A 184 11.52 -18.87 -8.48
C ALA A 184 11.70 -19.04 -6.96
N PRO A 185 12.40 -18.13 -6.24
CA PRO A 185 12.52 -18.27 -4.79
C PRO A 185 11.17 -18.21 -4.07
N ARG A 186 10.21 -17.46 -4.64
CA ARG A 186 8.87 -17.30 -4.05
C ARG A 186 8.03 -18.55 -4.25
N LEU A 187 8.08 -19.14 -5.45
CA LEU A 187 7.42 -20.40 -5.75
C LEU A 187 7.96 -21.51 -4.85
N ILE A 188 9.28 -21.60 -4.69
CA ILE A 188 9.93 -22.58 -3.82
C ILE A 188 9.39 -22.44 -2.39
N ARG A 189 9.46 -21.24 -1.78
CA ARG A 189 8.92 -21.04 -0.43
C ARG A 189 7.43 -21.38 -0.31
N ARG A 190 6.63 -21.05 -1.33
CA ARG A 190 5.20 -21.35 -1.31
C ARG A 190 4.93 -22.85 -1.40
N LEU A 191 5.68 -23.56 -2.24
CA LEU A 191 5.62 -25.02 -2.33
C LEU A 191 6.07 -25.67 -1.03
N ASP A 192 7.10 -25.13 -0.38
CA ASP A 192 7.61 -25.61 0.91
C ASP A 192 6.56 -25.48 2.01
N ALA A 193 5.98 -24.29 2.16
CA ALA A 193 4.93 -24.02 3.12
C ALA A 193 3.68 -24.90 2.92
N LEU A 194 3.44 -25.36 1.70
CA LEU A 194 2.34 -26.26 1.35
C LEU A 194 2.74 -27.75 1.42
N GLY A 195 3.98 -28.06 1.80
CA GLY A 195 4.49 -29.44 1.92
C GLY A 195 4.76 -30.14 0.59
N TYR A 196 4.86 -29.39 -0.51
CA TYR A 196 5.06 -29.93 -1.86
C TYR A 196 6.53 -30.01 -2.28
N LEU A 197 7.49 -29.52 -1.48
CA LEU A 197 8.90 -29.74 -1.75
C LEU A 197 9.37 -31.12 -1.23
N PRO A 198 10.19 -31.85 -2.01
CA PRO A 198 10.88 -33.02 -1.49
C PRO A 198 11.72 -32.64 -0.27
N ARG A 199 11.63 -33.43 0.80
CA ARG A 199 12.35 -33.19 2.09
C ARG A 199 13.88 -33.04 1.94
N MET A 200 14.45 -33.41 0.80
CA MET A 200 15.87 -33.23 0.49
C MET A 200 16.26 -31.77 0.18
N LEU A 201 15.29 -30.88 -0.09
CA LEU A 201 15.52 -29.46 -0.36
C LEU A 201 15.10 -28.55 0.82
N ALA A 202 14.55 -29.13 1.89
CA ALA A 202 14.00 -28.37 3.03
C ALA A 202 15.05 -28.02 4.12
N ASN A 203 16.29 -28.48 3.97
CA ASN A 203 17.34 -28.40 5.00
C ASN A 203 18.68 -27.80 4.48
N ASP A 204 18.65 -26.89 3.51
CA ASP A 204 19.82 -26.08 3.12
C ASP A 204 19.54 -24.58 3.30
#